data_AF-A0A926IPZ3-F1
#
_entry.id   AF-A0A926IPZ3-F1
#
_cell.length_a   1.000
_cell.length_b   1.000
_cell.length_c   1.000
_cell.angle_alpha   90.00
_cell.angle_beta   90.00
_cell.angle_gamma   90.00
#
_symmetry.space_group_name_H-M   'P 1'
#
loop_
_entity.id
_entity.type
_entity.pdbx_description
1 polymer ?
#
loop_
_entity_poly.entity_id
_entity_poly.type
_entity_poly.pdbx_seq_one_letter_code
_entity_poly.pdbx_strand_id
1 'polypeptide(L)'
;MKKSIIFIFLSILIGSSLFTACSDDELGPTIFDATVRPLDRTQYSFPLDSFVEANYRQPYNLRYIYRMEDISADMDYNLIPCTYQKSKEVAVLAKYLWFDIYAKLQTPEFLKMYAPRILHIIGSPAYNPSSGTMTLGEASGGKKITFYRGNSIDVNNIDSLNELFFKTMHHEFSHILQQTKVTPTEFNTLSSGQYDSFAWQDRNDSLVLSLGFVTPYGSSQATEDWVEVIANYIVKDSITWNGMLNTATYGWEVVMVDVDKFDPELETRTFKNDVKQAGSDAYAQYEVYRKTIVRDENGDPIKDENGKLQYIDEDGVDGKALILQKLDMARNWMKTSFGLDLDQLRKEVQTRQYLTDEKGEFVLRDGKFVNRLVEPLHIGSSETLMDSLLYQVDKFKELQN
;
A
#
# COMPACT_ATOMS: atom_id res chain seq x y z
N MET A 1 -14.04 -17.87 24.27
CA MET A 1 -13.19 -16.68 24.08
C MET A 1 -13.30 -16.26 22.62
N LYS A 2 -14.03 -15.19 22.32
CA LYS A 2 -14.17 -14.67 20.95
C LYS A 2 -12.80 -14.16 20.49
N LYS A 3 -12.15 -14.88 19.58
CA LYS A 3 -11.04 -14.32 18.81
C LYS A 3 -11.66 -13.35 17.81
N SER A 4 -11.63 -12.05 18.11
CA SER A 4 -12.01 -11.03 17.12
C SER A 4 -11.00 -11.08 15.98
N ILE A 5 -11.37 -11.74 14.89
CA ILE A 5 -10.67 -11.62 13.61
C ILE A 5 -11.08 -10.26 13.05
N ILE A 6 -10.19 -9.29 13.18
CA ILE A 6 -10.35 -7.97 12.56
C ILE A 6 -9.99 -8.16 11.08
N PHE A 7 -11.01 -8.18 10.21
CA PHE A 7 -10.81 -8.12 8.76
C PHE A 7 -10.39 -6.68 8.40
N ILE A 8 -9.18 -6.52 7.90
CA ILE A 8 -8.67 -5.24 7.37
C ILE A 8 -8.97 -5.26 5.87
N PHE A 9 -10.09 -4.66 5.47
CA PHE A 9 -10.35 -4.39 4.06
C PHE A 9 -9.68 -3.06 3.70
N LEU A 10 -8.82 -3.10 2.67
CA LEU A 10 -8.23 -1.93 2.04
C LEU A 10 -9.30 -1.29 1.15
N SER A 11 -9.99 -0.27 1.66
CA SER A 11 -10.74 0.65 0.81
C SER A 11 -10.05 2.00 0.80
N ILE A 12 -9.58 2.42 -0.37
CA ILE A 12 -9.25 3.81 -0.65
C ILE A 12 -10.56 4.44 -1.13
N LEU A 13 -11.04 5.46 -0.44
CA LEU A 13 -12.24 6.18 -0.86
C LEU A 13 -11.76 7.37 -1.69
N ILE A 14 -11.78 7.23 -3.01
CA ILE A 14 -11.58 8.37 -3.91
C ILE A 14 -12.92 9.10 -3.99
N GLY A 15 -12.93 10.39 -3.66
CA GLY A 15 -14.12 11.22 -3.76
C GLY A 15 -14.68 11.15 -5.18
N SER A 16 -15.86 10.54 -5.32
CA SER A 16 -16.56 10.35 -6.59
C SER A 16 -16.91 11.71 -7.21
N SER A 17 -15.99 12.23 -8.02
CA SER A 17 -16.33 13.19 -9.07
C SER A 17 -16.70 12.34 -10.28
N LEU A 18 -17.99 12.38 -10.59
CA LEU A 18 -18.64 11.67 -11.67
C LEU A 18 -17.83 11.74 -12.98
N PHE A 19 -17.77 10.58 -13.63
CA PHE A 19 -17.41 10.40 -15.03
C PHE A 19 -17.93 11.53 -15.91
N THR A 20 -17.03 12.44 -16.28
CA THR A 20 -17.12 13.17 -17.55
C THR A 20 -15.82 12.94 -18.28
N ALA A 21 -15.92 12.35 -19.47
CA ALA A 21 -14.83 12.31 -20.43
C ALA A 21 -14.35 13.74 -20.68
N CYS A 22 -13.03 13.93 -20.61
CA CYS A 22 -12.24 15.12 -20.97
C CYS A 22 -13.03 16.41 -21.29
N SER A 23 -13.02 17.36 -20.37
CA SER A 23 -12.46 18.67 -20.70
C SER A 23 -11.07 18.74 -20.10
N ASP A 24 -10.13 19.34 -20.83
CA ASP A 24 -8.79 19.70 -20.35
C ASP A 24 -8.91 20.72 -19.20
N ASP A 25 -9.34 20.28 -18.03
CA ASP A 25 -9.31 21.09 -16.82
C ASP A 25 -7.85 21.11 -16.36
N GLU A 26 -7.12 22.13 -16.83
CA GLU A 26 -5.83 22.52 -16.26
C GLU A 26 -5.95 22.47 -14.73
N LEU A 27 -4.98 21.83 -14.07
CA LEU A 27 -4.93 21.74 -12.62
C LEU A 27 -4.97 23.16 -12.00
N GLY A 28 -6.17 23.65 -11.68
CA GLY A 28 -6.38 25.01 -11.17
C GLY A 28 -5.69 25.25 -9.82
N PRO A 29 -5.63 26.49 -9.32
CA PRO A 29 -5.10 26.76 -7.98
C PRO A 29 -5.80 25.88 -6.91
N THR A 30 -5.05 25.47 -5.89
CA THR A 30 -5.56 24.60 -4.82
C THR A 30 -6.78 25.22 -4.14
N ILE A 31 -7.90 24.48 -4.08
CA ILE A 31 -9.11 24.90 -3.35
C ILE A 31 -8.96 24.82 -1.83
N PHE A 32 -7.88 24.18 -1.36
CA PHE A 32 -7.56 24.09 0.06
C PHE A 32 -6.93 25.40 0.53
N ASP A 33 -7.45 25.94 1.64
CA ASP A 33 -6.94 27.15 2.30
C ASP A 33 -5.40 27.10 2.38
N ALA A 34 -4.72 28.01 1.69
CA ALA A 34 -3.26 28.06 1.61
C ALA A 34 -2.65 29.05 2.61
N THR A 35 -3.40 29.44 3.65
CA THR A 35 -2.87 30.34 4.69
C THR A 35 -1.58 29.79 5.30
N VAL A 36 -0.49 30.52 5.06
CA VAL A 36 0.81 30.25 5.67
C VAL A 36 0.71 30.64 7.13
N ARG A 37 0.75 29.65 8.01
CA ARG A 37 0.88 29.90 9.45
C ARG A 37 2.34 30.25 9.75
N PRO A 38 2.64 31.44 10.30
CA PRO A 38 4.01 31.79 10.65
C PRO A 38 4.54 30.84 11.72
N LEU A 39 5.84 30.56 11.68
CA LEU A 39 6.51 29.78 12.71
C LEU A 39 6.44 30.51 14.06
N ASP A 40 5.91 29.84 15.08
CA ASP A 40 5.77 30.38 16.42
C ASP A 40 6.66 29.62 17.39
N ARG A 41 7.76 30.26 17.81
CA ARG A 41 8.74 29.68 18.76
C ARG A 41 8.13 29.37 20.12
N THR A 42 7.03 30.01 20.50
CA THR A 42 6.40 29.75 21.80
C THR A 42 5.65 28.42 21.85
N GLN A 43 5.36 27.81 20.68
CA GLN A 43 4.60 26.57 20.60
C GLN A 43 5.49 25.34 20.74
N TYR A 44 5.01 24.34 21.49
CA TYR A 44 5.66 23.03 21.59
C TYR A 44 5.88 22.34 20.22
N SER A 45 5.05 22.66 19.24
CA SER A 45 5.11 22.16 17.87
C SER A 45 6.22 22.76 17.01
N PHE A 46 6.84 23.88 17.44
CA PHE A 46 7.80 24.65 16.66
C PHE A 46 8.87 23.79 15.94
N PRO A 47 9.44 22.73 16.56
CA PRO A 47 10.42 21.89 15.88
C PRO A 47 9.84 21.16 14.66
N LEU A 48 8.64 20.59 14.77
CA LEU A 48 7.98 19.91 13.66
C LEU A 48 7.50 20.93 12.61
N ASP A 49 6.94 22.06 13.02
CA ASP A 49 6.54 23.14 12.11
C ASP A 49 7.75 23.62 11.27
N SER A 50 8.90 23.83 11.92
CA SER A 50 10.14 24.25 11.26
C SER A 50 10.70 23.17 10.33
N PHE A 51 10.61 21.91 10.74
CA PHE A 51 11.01 20.78 9.89
C PHE A 51 10.15 20.71 8.62
N VAL A 52 8.82 20.83 8.74
CA VAL A 52 7.93 20.74 7.58
C VAL A 52 8.06 21.96 6.66
N GLU A 53 8.31 23.13 7.25
CA GLU A 53 8.62 24.35 6.52
C GLU A 53 9.84 24.17 5.61
N ALA A 54 10.94 23.65 6.18
CA ALA A 54 12.22 23.51 5.49
C ALA A 54 12.25 22.33 4.50
N ASN A 55 11.57 21.22 4.80
CA ASN A 55 11.70 19.97 4.04
C ASN A 55 10.52 19.68 3.10
N TYR A 56 9.38 20.36 3.27
CA TYR A 56 8.19 20.15 2.43
C TYR A 56 7.73 21.43 1.75
N ARG A 57 7.47 22.49 2.52
CA ARG A 57 6.91 23.72 1.95
C ARG A 57 7.91 24.45 1.06
N GLN A 58 9.11 24.72 1.54
CA GLN A 58 10.13 25.42 0.73
C GLN A 58 10.52 24.65 -0.54
N PRO A 59 10.79 23.33 -0.50
CA PRO A 59 11.27 22.64 -1.70
C PRO A 59 10.16 22.28 -2.69
N TYR A 60 8.97 21.92 -2.21
CA TYR A 60 7.92 21.27 -3.02
C TYR A 60 6.58 22.00 -3.02
N ASN A 61 6.43 23.10 -2.27
CA ASN A 61 5.15 23.74 -2.03
C ASN A 61 4.10 22.76 -1.47
N LEU A 62 4.55 21.87 -0.58
CA LEU A 62 3.71 20.90 0.11
C LEU A 62 3.40 21.39 1.51
N ARG A 63 2.13 21.29 1.90
CA ARG A 63 1.67 21.50 3.28
C ARG A 63 1.46 20.18 3.99
N TYR A 64 2.14 20.01 5.11
CA TYR A 64 1.95 18.87 6.01
C TYR A 64 1.02 19.26 7.16
N ILE A 65 -0.19 18.71 7.19
CA ILE A 65 -1.23 19.00 8.17
C ILE A 65 -1.31 17.84 9.15
N TYR A 66 -1.13 18.13 10.44
CA TYR A 66 -1.24 17.13 11.52
C TYR A 66 -1.99 17.65 12.75
N ARG A 67 -2.34 18.94 12.77
CA ARG A 67 -3.11 19.58 13.85
C ARG A 67 -4.59 19.46 13.57
N MET A 68 -5.38 19.21 14.60
CA MET A 68 -6.83 19.01 14.45
C MET A 68 -7.58 20.26 14.02
N GLU A 69 -7.08 21.46 14.38
CA GLU A 69 -7.68 22.75 14.03
C GLU A 69 -7.66 23.05 12.53
N ASP A 70 -6.80 22.38 11.77
CA ASP A 70 -6.68 22.48 10.31
C ASP A 70 -7.50 21.38 9.58
N ILE A 71 -8.18 20.52 10.33
CA ILE A 71 -9.05 19.49 9.80
C ILE A 71 -10.42 20.13 9.62
N SER A 72 -10.70 20.63 8.42
CA SER A 72 -12.07 20.92 8.00
C SER A 72 -12.85 19.61 8.13
N ALA A 73 -13.63 19.51 9.21
CA ALA A 73 -14.32 18.30 9.62
C ALA A 73 -15.27 17.85 8.51
N ASP A 74 -14.92 16.75 7.84
CA ASP A 74 -15.95 15.89 7.27
C ASP A 74 -16.73 15.37 8.48
N MET A 75 -17.90 15.97 8.74
CA MET A 75 -18.64 15.81 9.99
C MET A 75 -19.23 14.40 10.19
N ASP A 76 -18.97 13.48 9.27
CA ASP A 76 -19.51 12.12 9.26
C ASP A 76 -18.62 11.09 9.95
N TYR A 77 -17.38 11.44 10.33
CA TYR A 77 -16.43 10.53 10.99
C TYR A 77 -16.02 10.98 12.39
N ASN A 78 -15.99 10.05 13.36
CA ASN A 78 -15.41 10.26 14.69
C ASN A 78 -13.88 10.20 14.62
N LEU A 79 -13.25 11.31 14.25
CA LEU A 79 -11.79 11.39 14.06
C LEU A 79 -11.05 11.75 15.36
N ILE A 80 -9.89 11.12 15.58
CA ILE A 80 -8.97 11.40 16.71
C ILE A 80 -7.69 12.02 16.14
N PRO A 81 -7.10 13.04 16.80
CA PRO A 81 -5.88 13.67 16.31
C PRO A 81 -4.70 12.69 16.33
N CYS A 82 -3.78 12.87 15.39
CA CYS A 82 -2.50 12.18 15.44
C CYS A 82 -1.67 12.74 16.60
N THR A 83 -1.07 11.87 17.41
CA THR A 83 -0.17 12.33 18.49
C THR A 83 1.02 13.07 17.89
N TYR A 84 1.60 14.02 18.62
CA TYR A 84 2.75 14.79 18.14
C TYR A 84 3.93 13.88 17.77
N GLN A 85 4.23 12.88 18.60
CA GLN A 85 5.31 11.93 18.34
C GLN A 85 5.07 11.15 17.04
N LYS A 86 3.87 10.59 16.84
CA LYS A 86 3.53 9.87 15.60
C LYS A 86 3.53 10.80 14.38
N SER A 87 3.13 12.05 14.56
CA SER A 87 3.21 13.07 13.51
C SER A 87 4.65 13.38 13.10
N LYS A 88 5.61 13.38 14.05
CA LYS A 88 7.05 13.47 13.72
C LYS A 88 7.52 12.23 12.95
N GLU A 89 7.18 11.04 13.44
CA GLU A 89 7.59 9.77 12.82
C GLU A 89 7.13 9.68 11.37
N VAL A 90 5.84 9.99 11.11
CA VAL A 90 5.28 10.07 9.76
C VAL A 90 6.03 11.09 8.90
N ALA A 91 6.28 12.30 9.43
CA ALA A 91 6.92 13.36 8.66
C ALA A 91 8.36 13.00 8.26
N VAL A 92 9.13 12.36 9.14
CA VAL A 92 10.51 11.97 8.80
C VAL A 92 10.55 10.75 7.90
N LEU A 93 9.62 9.80 8.08
CA LEU A 93 9.53 8.59 7.25
C LEU A 93 9.00 8.91 5.84
N ALA A 94 7.98 9.77 5.70
CA ALA A 94 7.51 10.23 4.39
C ALA A 94 8.63 10.94 3.61
N LYS A 95 9.44 11.76 4.30
CA LYS A 95 10.61 12.38 3.68
C LYS A 95 11.61 11.31 3.23
N TYR A 96 11.99 10.41 4.13
CA TYR A 96 13.06 9.44 3.92
C TYR A 96 12.70 8.33 2.91
N LEU A 97 11.49 7.77 2.99
CA LEU A 97 11.03 6.62 2.19
C LEU A 97 10.26 7.02 0.94
N TRP A 98 10.02 8.32 0.70
CA TRP A 98 9.33 8.78 -0.50
C TRP A 98 10.03 9.99 -1.13
N PHE A 99 10.00 11.17 -0.50
CA PHE A 99 10.51 12.41 -1.13
C PHE A 99 11.98 12.29 -1.52
N ASP A 100 12.83 11.81 -0.61
CA ASP A 100 14.28 11.68 -0.85
C ASP A 100 14.62 10.64 -1.92
N ILE A 101 13.72 9.68 -2.18
CA ILE A 101 13.90 8.67 -3.22
C ILE A 101 13.63 9.29 -4.58
N TYR A 102 12.46 9.92 -4.75
CA TYR A 102 12.14 10.58 -6.01
C TYR A 102 13.09 11.75 -6.29
N ALA A 103 13.49 12.52 -5.28
CA ALA A 103 14.49 13.59 -5.45
C ALA A 103 15.87 13.07 -5.88
N LYS A 104 16.21 11.80 -5.56
CA LYS A 104 17.44 11.15 -6.02
C LYS A 104 17.34 10.67 -7.47
N LEU A 105 16.16 10.20 -7.87
CA LEU A 105 15.95 9.56 -9.16
C LEU A 105 15.43 10.50 -10.25
N GLN A 106 14.95 11.68 -9.87
CA GLN A 106 14.31 12.65 -10.77
C GLN A 106 14.84 14.06 -10.54
N THR A 107 14.49 14.94 -11.48
CA THR A 107 14.82 16.37 -11.37
C THR A 107 14.02 17.03 -10.23
N PRO A 108 14.54 18.12 -9.62
CA PRO A 108 13.81 18.88 -8.60
C PRO A 108 12.41 19.35 -9.07
N GLU A 109 12.25 19.58 -10.37
CA GLU A 109 11.00 19.99 -11.00
C GLU A 109 9.93 18.88 -10.96
N PHE A 110 10.32 17.61 -11.01
CA PHE A 110 9.40 16.47 -11.04
C PHE A 110 8.49 16.45 -9.79
N LEU A 111 9.07 16.52 -8.60
CA LEU A 111 8.30 16.56 -7.36
C LEU A 111 7.50 17.86 -7.22
N LYS A 112 8.01 18.98 -7.71
CA LYS A 112 7.23 20.23 -7.71
C LYS A 112 6.01 20.15 -8.62
N MET A 113 6.05 19.35 -9.68
CA MET A 113 4.96 19.21 -10.64
C MET A 113 3.93 18.17 -10.18
N TYR A 114 4.39 17.01 -9.74
CA TYR A 114 3.52 15.84 -9.54
C TYR A 114 3.27 15.48 -8.08
N ALA A 115 4.08 15.94 -7.12
CA ALA A 115 3.85 15.59 -5.72
C ALA A 115 2.53 16.22 -5.21
N PRO A 116 1.86 15.57 -4.24
CA PRO A 116 0.68 16.15 -3.62
C PRO A 116 1.01 17.50 -2.98
N ARG A 117 0.04 18.41 -2.95
CA ARG A 117 0.17 19.72 -2.29
C ARG A 117 -0.13 19.66 -0.80
N ILE A 118 -0.87 18.65 -0.36
CA ILE A 118 -1.25 18.47 1.04
C ILE A 118 -1.04 17.00 1.42
N LEU A 119 -0.29 16.80 2.50
CA LEU A 119 -0.31 15.56 3.26
C LEU A 119 -1.05 15.83 4.56
N HIS A 120 -2.11 15.07 4.83
CA HIS A 120 -2.98 15.30 5.96
C HIS A 120 -3.03 14.05 6.84
N ILE A 121 -2.58 14.15 8.09
CA ILE A 121 -2.40 12.99 8.97
C ILE A 121 -3.46 12.99 10.08
N ILE A 122 -4.25 11.92 10.11
CA ILE A 122 -5.31 11.69 11.10
C ILE A 122 -4.95 10.48 11.96
N GLY A 123 -5.15 10.60 13.27
CA GLY A 123 -4.73 9.58 14.22
C GLY A 123 -5.57 8.30 14.19
N SER A 124 -6.87 8.41 13.95
CA SER A 124 -7.82 7.29 13.91
C SER A 124 -8.06 6.74 12.49
N PRO A 125 -8.59 5.51 12.36
CA PRO A 125 -9.26 5.10 11.13
C PRO A 125 -10.48 5.98 10.83
N ALA A 126 -10.84 6.10 9.55
CA ALA A 126 -12.16 6.58 9.14
C ALA A 126 -13.02 5.38 8.75
N TYR A 127 -14.07 5.12 9.52
CA TYR A 127 -15.03 4.06 9.24
C TYR A 127 -16.28 4.65 8.62
N ASN A 128 -16.68 4.16 7.44
CA ASN A 128 -17.96 4.51 6.87
C ASN A 128 -19.08 3.92 7.76
N PRO A 129 -19.97 4.74 8.35
CA PRO A 129 -21.01 4.25 9.26
C PRO A 129 -22.02 3.30 8.58
N SER A 130 -22.17 3.38 7.26
CA SER A 130 -23.16 2.62 6.48
C SER A 130 -22.61 1.31 5.92
N SER A 131 -21.35 1.25 5.50
CA SER A 131 -20.73 0.04 4.92
C SER A 131 -19.77 -0.68 5.87
N GLY A 132 -19.37 -0.06 6.99
CA GLY A 132 -18.35 -0.61 7.89
C GLY A 132 -16.95 -0.68 7.29
N THR A 133 -16.77 -0.17 6.07
CA THR A 133 -15.49 -0.16 5.36
C THR A 133 -14.56 0.91 5.92
N MET A 134 -13.26 0.60 5.97
CA MET A 134 -12.25 1.48 6.54
C MET A 134 -11.49 2.22 5.43
N THR A 135 -11.56 3.54 5.45
CA THR A 135 -10.78 4.38 4.54
C THR A 135 -9.33 4.47 5.05
N LEU A 136 -8.37 3.99 4.26
CA LEU A 136 -6.95 4.07 4.58
C LEU A 136 -6.29 5.37 4.09
N GLY A 137 -6.82 5.92 2.99
CA GLY A 137 -6.53 7.26 2.55
C GLY A 137 -7.59 7.80 1.61
N GLU A 138 -7.57 9.12 1.44
CA GLU A 138 -8.43 9.85 0.52
C GLU A 138 -7.56 10.77 -0.33
N ALA A 139 -7.75 10.73 -1.65
CA ALA A 139 -7.21 11.71 -2.56
C ALA A 139 -8.32 12.56 -3.17
N SER A 140 -8.17 13.88 -3.05
CA SER A 140 -9.09 14.86 -3.65
C SER A 140 -8.33 15.69 -4.68
N GLY A 141 -8.73 15.54 -5.95
CA GLY A 141 -8.22 16.33 -7.09
C GLY A 141 -6.70 16.28 -7.30
N GLY A 142 -6.06 15.15 -6.95
CA GLY A 142 -4.61 14.94 -7.10
C GLY A 142 -3.72 15.85 -6.24
N LYS A 143 -4.29 16.62 -5.31
CA LYS A 143 -3.56 17.66 -4.55
C LYS A 143 -3.51 17.42 -3.05
N LYS A 144 -4.38 16.58 -2.51
CA LYS A 144 -4.41 16.24 -1.08
C LYS A 144 -4.39 14.74 -0.94
N ILE A 145 -3.52 14.21 -0.08
CA ILE A 145 -3.57 12.83 0.41
C ILE A 145 -3.82 12.89 1.90
N THR A 146 -4.90 12.27 2.34
CA THR A 146 -5.20 12.05 3.76
C THR A 146 -4.73 10.66 4.16
N PHE A 147 -3.97 10.55 5.24
CA PHE A 147 -3.61 9.28 5.88
C PHE A 147 -4.39 9.13 7.17
N TYR A 148 -5.17 8.07 7.25
CA TYR A 148 -5.81 7.66 8.48
C TYR A 148 -4.89 6.74 9.28
N ARG A 149 -5.19 6.56 10.57
CA ARG A 149 -4.45 5.67 11.48
C ARG A 149 -2.99 6.06 11.72
N GLY A 150 -2.65 7.35 11.69
CA GLY A 150 -1.31 7.83 12.05
C GLY A 150 -0.85 7.35 13.44
N ASN A 151 -1.78 7.13 14.37
CA ASN A 151 -1.45 6.58 15.70
C ASN A 151 -1.16 5.07 15.70
N SER A 152 -1.47 4.35 14.62
CA SER A 152 -1.22 2.91 14.47
C SER A 152 0.11 2.58 13.78
N ILE A 153 0.90 3.59 13.42
CA ILE A 153 2.20 3.39 12.77
C ILE A 153 3.17 2.69 13.72
N ASP A 154 3.82 1.65 13.22
CA ASP A 154 4.81 0.86 13.95
C ASP A 154 6.11 0.77 13.15
N VAL A 155 7.14 1.48 13.60
CA VAL A 155 8.45 1.53 12.95
C VAL A 155 9.21 0.20 13.00
N ASN A 156 8.80 -0.71 13.88
CA ASN A 156 9.40 -2.04 13.99
C ASN A 156 8.89 -2.99 12.89
N ASN A 157 7.79 -2.64 12.22
CA ASN A 157 7.11 -3.49 11.26
C ASN A 157 7.00 -2.79 9.89
N ILE A 158 7.98 -3.04 9.01
CA ILE A 158 8.01 -2.49 7.65
C ILE A 158 6.76 -2.86 6.85
N ASP A 159 6.26 -4.09 6.97
CA ASP A 159 5.07 -4.54 6.25
C ASP A 159 3.85 -3.71 6.66
N SER A 160 3.69 -3.44 7.96
CA SER A 160 2.65 -2.55 8.48
C SER A 160 2.80 -1.12 7.98
N LEU A 161 4.02 -0.57 7.97
CA LEU A 161 4.29 0.77 7.41
C LEU A 161 3.90 0.84 5.93
N ASN A 162 4.28 -0.18 5.16
CA ASN A 162 3.97 -0.26 3.74
C ASN A 162 2.46 -0.35 3.51
N GLU A 163 1.78 -1.27 4.18
CA GLU A 163 0.35 -1.48 3.98
C GLU A 163 -0.52 -0.30 4.46
N LEU A 164 -0.12 0.39 5.54
CA LEU A 164 -0.90 1.52 6.09
C LEU A 164 -0.59 2.86 5.43
N PHE A 165 0.62 3.05 4.90
CA PHE A 165 1.09 4.38 4.53
C PHE A 165 1.75 4.42 3.15
N PHE A 166 2.87 3.71 2.95
CA PHE A 166 3.67 3.89 1.74
C PHE A 166 3.03 3.32 0.48
N LYS A 167 2.32 2.19 0.58
CA LYS A 167 1.54 1.66 -0.54
C LYS A 167 0.54 2.70 -1.02
N THR A 168 -0.23 3.28 -0.09
CA THR A 168 -1.20 4.34 -0.39
C THR A 168 -0.53 5.57 -1.00
N MET A 169 0.63 6.01 -0.48
CA MET A 169 1.41 7.09 -1.11
C MET A 169 1.77 6.80 -2.56
N HIS A 170 2.29 5.60 -2.84
CA HIS A 170 2.69 5.21 -4.19
C HIS A 170 1.48 5.00 -5.11
N HIS A 171 0.37 4.49 -4.59
CA HIS A 171 -0.89 4.32 -5.29
C HIS A 171 -1.44 5.67 -5.77
N GLU A 172 -1.66 6.61 -4.85
CA GLU A 172 -2.20 7.94 -5.19
C GLU A 172 -1.25 8.74 -6.09
N PHE A 173 0.05 8.61 -5.86
CA PHE A 173 1.02 9.25 -6.73
C PHE A 173 0.97 8.69 -8.15
N SER A 174 0.77 7.38 -8.30
CA SER A 174 0.62 6.74 -9.62
C SER A 174 -0.66 7.19 -10.32
N HIS A 175 -1.75 7.44 -9.58
CA HIS A 175 -2.95 8.09 -10.12
C HIS A 175 -2.66 9.49 -10.66
N ILE A 176 -1.91 10.32 -9.93
CA ILE A 176 -1.52 11.66 -10.40
C ILE A 176 -0.70 11.55 -11.69
N LEU A 177 0.25 10.61 -11.75
CA LEU A 177 1.03 10.39 -12.98
C LEU A 177 0.12 9.95 -14.14
N GLN A 178 -0.78 8.99 -13.91
CA GLN A 178 -1.73 8.48 -14.91
C GLN A 178 -2.65 9.60 -15.45
N GLN A 179 -3.08 10.53 -14.61
CA GLN A 179 -3.89 11.68 -15.03
C GLN A 179 -3.13 12.66 -15.93
N THR A 180 -1.79 12.71 -15.82
CA THR A 180 -0.96 13.67 -16.55
C THR A 180 -0.37 13.11 -17.85
N LYS A 181 -0.29 11.78 -17.98
CA LYS A 181 0.23 11.09 -19.17
C LYS A 181 -0.64 9.88 -19.47
N VAL A 182 -1.13 9.80 -20.71
CA VAL A 182 -1.97 8.70 -21.18
C VAL A 182 -1.27 7.35 -20.94
N THR A 183 -2.01 6.40 -20.38
CA THR A 183 -1.56 5.01 -20.19
C THR A 183 -1.93 4.15 -21.41
N PRO A 184 -1.19 3.06 -21.69
CA PRO A 184 -1.48 2.21 -22.86
C PRO A 184 -2.87 1.58 -22.77
N THR A 185 -3.71 1.80 -23.80
CA THR A 185 -5.10 1.31 -23.83
C THR A 185 -5.21 -0.21 -23.86
N GLU A 186 -4.17 -0.89 -24.35
CA GLU A 186 -4.06 -2.34 -24.40
C GLU A 186 -4.14 -2.96 -23.01
N PHE A 187 -3.70 -2.23 -21.97
CA PHE A 187 -3.73 -2.70 -20.58
C PHE A 187 -5.16 -3.06 -20.15
N ASN A 188 -6.13 -2.22 -20.53
CA ASN A 188 -7.54 -2.39 -20.19
C ASN A 188 -8.14 -3.69 -20.73
N THR A 189 -7.50 -4.30 -21.72
CA THR A 189 -7.97 -5.54 -22.36
C THR A 189 -7.38 -6.80 -21.75
N LEU A 190 -6.29 -6.70 -20.98
CA LEU A 190 -5.57 -7.88 -20.44
C LEU A 190 -6.39 -8.73 -19.48
N SER A 191 -7.24 -8.09 -18.67
CA SER A 191 -8.11 -8.75 -17.71
C SER A 191 -9.60 -8.48 -18.00
N SER A 192 -9.93 -8.29 -19.27
CA SER A 192 -11.32 -8.07 -19.70
C SER A 192 -12.22 -9.23 -19.26
N GLY A 193 -13.38 -8.92 -18.68
CA GLY A 193 -14.31 -9.90 -18.13
C GLY A 193 -13.96 -10.43 -16.74
N GLN A 194 -12.79 -10.09 -16.18
CA GLN A 194 -12.36 -10.51 -14.83
C GLN A 194 -12.50 -9.41 -13.77
N TYR A 195 -12.78 -8.17 -14.18
CA TYR A 195 -13.02 -7.05 -13.26
C TYR A 195 -14.39 -7.17 -12.58
N ASP A 196 -14.45 -6.77 -11.31
CA ASP A 196 -15.69 -6.72 -10.52
C ASP A 196 -15.79 -5.38 -9.79
N SER A 197 -16.55 -4.44 -10.36
CA SER A 197 -16.72 -3.10 -9.78
C SER A 197 -17.56 -3.07 -8.50
N PHE A 198 -18.26 -4.16 -8.15
CA PHE A 198 -19.26 -4.16 -7.08
C PHE A 198 -18.85 -4.99 -5.86
N ALA A 199 -18.28 -6.17 -6.07
CA ALA A 199 -17.96 -7.13 -5.02
C ALA A 199 -16.45 -7.45 -4.91
N TRP A 200 -15.59 -6.59 -5.47
CA TRP A 200 -14.14 -6.75 -5.34
C TRP A 200 -13.65 -6.87 -3.90
N GLN A 201 -14.34 -6.23 -2.94
CA GLN A 201 -13.98 -6.28 -1.52
C GLN A 201 -14.09 -7.70 -0.96
N ASP A 202 -15.00 -8.51 -1.48
CA ASP A 202 -15.24 -9.87 -1.01
C ASP A 202 -14.36 -10.91 -1.70
N ARG A 203 -13.58 -10.52 -2.71
CA ARG A 203 -12.70 -11.43 -3.45
C ARG A 203 -11.46 -11.79 -2.63
N ASN A 204 -11.11 -13.08 -2.62
CA ASN A 204 -9.93 -13.60 -1.93
C ASN A 204 -8.63 -13.23 -2.68
N ASP A 205 -7.57 -12.91 -1.92
CA ASP A 205 -6.25 -12.50 -2.43
C ASP A 205 -5.62 -13.55 -3.37
N SER A 206 -5.70 -14.83 -3.01
CA SER A 206 -5.09 -15.92 -3.77
C SER A 206 -5.80 -16.15 -5.10
N LEU A 207 -7.14 -16.05 -5.11
CA LEU A 207 -7.95 -16.16 -6.32
C LEU A 207 -7.70 -15.00 -7.30
N VAL A 208 -7.66 -13.75 -6.82
CA VAL A 208 -7.43 -12.62 -7.73
C VAL A 208 -6.03 -12.61 -8.31
N LEU A 209 -5.04 -13.16 -7.59
CA LEU A 209 -3.69 -13.38 -8.09
C LEU A 209 -3.68 -14.34 -9.28
N SER A 210 -4.41 -15.46 -9.24
CA SER A 210 -4.51 -16.38 -10.39
C SER A 210 -5.23 -15.75 -11.58
N LEU A 211 -6.09 -14.76 -11.34
CA LEU A 211 -6.76 -14.00 -12.39
C LEU A 211 -5.93 -12.80 -12.92
N GLY A 212 -4.69 -12.66 -12.45
CA GLY A 212 -3.75 -11.65 -12.92
C GLY A 212 -3.84 -10.29 -12.20
N PHE A 213 -4.50 -10.20 -11.04
CA PHE A 213 -4.57 -9.00 -10.22
C PHE A 213 -3.67 -9.12 -8.98
N VAL A 214 -2.91 -8.08 -8.68
CA VAL A 214 -1.99 -8.12 -7.51
C VAL A 214 -2.70 -7.93 -6.16
N THR A 215 -3.94 -7.44 -6.17
CA THR A 215 -4.80 -7.25 -5.00
C THR A 215 -6.27 -7.37 -5.38
N PRO A 216 -7.18 -7.65 -4.43
CA PRO A 216 -8.63 -7.58 -4.68
C PRO A 216 -9.07 -6.21 -5.18
N TYR A 217 -8.48 -5.13 -4.66
CA TYR A 217 -8.80 -3.77 -5.12
C TYR A 217 -8.39 -3.53 -6.57
N GLY A 218 -7.24 -4.05 -7.01
CA GLY A 218 -6.84 -4.00 -8.42
C GLY A 218 -7.83 -4.73 -9.35
N SER A 219 -8.61 -5.68 -8.82
CA SER A 219 -9.66 -6.35 -9.58
C SER A 219 -10.95 -5.54 -9.76
N SER A 220 -11.04 -4.33 -9.20
CA SER A 220 -12.22 -3.47 -9.31
C SER A 220 -12.39 -2.88 -10.71
N GLN A 221 -11.32 -2.32 -11.28
CA GLN A 221 -11.30 -1.71 -12.62
C GLN A 221 -9.86 -1.51 -13.10
N ALA A 222 -9.68 -1.33 -14.41
CA ALA A 222 -8.36 -1.24 -15.03
C ALA A 222 -7.49 -0.07 -14.55
N THR A 223 -8.09 1.07 -14.15
CA THR A 223 -7.30 2.19 -13.61
C THR A 223 -6.68 1.84 -12.25
N GLU A 224 -7.44 1.16 -11.38
CA GLU A 224 -6.93 0.73 -10.07
C GLU A 224 -5.91 -0.39 -10.21
N ASP A 225 -6.16 -1.34 -11.11
CA ASP A 225 -5.21 -2.40 -11.45
C ASP A 225 -3.84 -1.84 -11.84
N TRP A 226 -3.83 -0.83 -12.72
CA TRP A 226 -2.60 -0.19 -13.17
C TRP A 226 -1.77 0.37 -12.01
N VAL A 227 -2.40 1.16 -11.14
CA VAL A 227 -1.69 1.80 -10.02
C VAL A 227 -1.38 0.81 -8.90
N GLU A 228 -2.20 -0.21 -8.69
CA GLU A 228 -1.95 -1.26 -7.71
C GLU A 228 -0.75 -2.10 -8.11
N VAL A 229 -0.58 -2.44 -9.39
CA VAL A 229 0.64 -3.13 -9.88
C VAL A 229 1.88 -2.30 -9.55
N ILE A 230 1.86 -0.99 -9.82
CA ILE A 230 2.98 -0.09 -9.53
C ILE A 230 3.25 -0.01 -8.02
N ALA A 231 2.23 0.32 -7.23
CA ALA A 231 2.38 0.56 -5.79
C ALA A 231 2.84 -0.70 -5.05
N ASN A 232 2.21 -1.84 -5.31
CA ASN A 232 2.57 -3.12 -4.69
C ASN A 232 3.96 -3.58 -5.14
N TYR A 233 4.33 -3.37 -6.41
CA TYR A 233 5.69 -3.65 -6.88
C TYR A 233 6.74 -2.73 -6.27
N ILE A 234 6.42 -1.51 -5.86
CA ILE A 234 7.44 -0.66 -5.21
C ILE A 234 7.69 -1.13 -3.77
N VAL A 235 6.63 -1.42 -3.03
CA VAL A 235 6.71 -1.60 -1.56
C VAL A 235 6.90 -3.04 -1.10
N LYS A 236 6.33 -4.03 -1.79
CA LYS A 236 6.41 -5.44 -1.33
C LYS A 236 7.80 -5.97 -1.55
N ASP A 237 8.42 -6.53 -0.52
CA ASP A 237 9.74 -7.11 -0.61
C ASP A 237 9.79 -8.31 -1.58
N SER A 238 11.00 -8.72 -1.96
CA SER A 238 11.18 -9.77 -2.98
C SER A 238 10.68 -11.15 -2.55
N ILE A 239 10.63 -11.45 -1.24
CA ILE A 239 10.08 -12.72 -0.74
C ILE A 239 8.57 -12.70 -0.93
N THR A 240 7.91 -11.62 -0.48
CA THR A 240 6.46 -11.44 -0.62
C THR A 240 6.03 -11.41 -2.08
N TRP A 241 6.70 -10.63 -2.92
CA TRP A 241 6.38 -10.51 -4.35
C TRP A 241 6.52 -11.86 -5.08
N ASN A 242 7.60 -12.60 -4.84
CA ASN A 242 7.77 -13.93 -5.43
C ASN A 242 6.74 -14.94 -4.90
N GLY A 243 6.35 -14.82 -3.63
CA GLY A 243 5.25 -15.59 -3.06
C GLY A 243 3.93 -15.35 -3.81
N MET A 244 3.59 -14.09 -4.09
CA MET A 244 2.41 -13.71 -4.88
C MET A 244 2.47 -14.29 -6.30
N LEU A 245 3.61 -14.13 -6.99
CA LEU A 245 3.79 -14.70 -8.33
C LEU A 245 3.69 -16.22 -8.36
N ASN A 246 4.17 -16.90 -7.32
CA ASN A 246 4.03 -18.36 -7.18
C ASN A 246 2.57 -18.73 -6.91
N THR A 247 1.83 -17.99 -6.08
CA THR A 247 0.39 -18.21 -5.88
C THR A 247 -0.39 -18.07 -7.18
N ALA A 248 -0.02 -17.11 -8.02
CA ALA A 248 -0.64 -16.85 -9.32
C ALA A 248 -0.41 -17.96 -10.38
N THR A 249 0.43 -18.97 -10.12
CA THR A 249 0.65 -20.09 -11.06
C THR A 249 -0.31 -21.26 -10.88
N TYR A 250 -1.20 -21.19 -9.89
CA TYR A 250 -2.12 -22.28 -9.57
C TYR A 250 -3.55 -21.86 -9.89
N GLY A 251 -4.36 -22.81 -10.37
CA GLY A 251 -5.81 -22.68 -10.34
C GLY A 251 -6.32 -22.70 -8.89
N TRP A 252 -7.44 -22.01 -8.65
CA TRP A 252 -8.07 -21.92 -7.34
C TRP A 252 -9.54 -22.32 -7.40
N GLU A 253 -10.00 -23.06 -6.39
CA GLU A 253 -11.39 -23.43 -6.19
C GLU A 253 -11.91 -22.93 -4.83
N VAL A 254 -13.21 -22.70 -4.76
CA VAL A 254 -13.92 -22.37 -3.53
C VAL A 254 -14.80 -23.55 -3.14
N VAL A 255 -14.59 -24.08 -1.94
CA VAL A 255 -15.35 -25.23 -1.43
C VAL A 255 -15.95 -24.93 -0.06
N MET A 256 -17.14 -25.49 0.18
CA MET A 256 -17.81 -25.40 1.47
C MET A 256 -17.47 -26.64 2.30
N VAL A 257 -16.76 -26.46 3.41
CA VAL A 257 -16.30 -27.54 4.29
C VAL A 257 -17.02 -27.44 5.63
N ASP A 258 -17.59 -28.54 6.11
CA ASP A 258 -18.16 -28.57 7.47
C ASP A 258 -17.07 -28.26 8.51
N VAL A 259 -17.38 -27.40 9.49
CA VAL A 259 -16.40 -26.97 10.52
C VAL A 259 -15.73 -28.16 11.21
N ASP A 260 -16.48 -29.22 11.50
CA ASP A 260 -15.97 -30.41 12.18
C ASP A 260 -15.03 -31.28 11.31
N LYS A 261 -14.97 -31.00 9.99
CA LYS A 261 -14.14 -31.71 9.02
C LYS A 261 -13.01 -30.85 8.46
N PHE A 262 -12.89 -29.59 8.91
CA PHE A 262 -11.88 -28.68 8.41
C PHE A 262 -10.51 -29.00 9.01
N ASP A 263 -9.59 -29.48 8.17
CA ASP A 263 -8.17 -29.62 8.51
C ASP A 263 -7.37 -28.46 7.91
N PRO A 264 -6.93 -27.48 8.72
CA PRO A 264 -6.19 -26.32 8.22
C PRO A 264 -4.86 -26.67 7.56
N GLU A 265 -4.23 -27.80 7.91
CA GLU A 265 -2.94 -28.19 7.31
C GLU A 265 -3.10 -28.73 5.89
N LEU A 266 -4.24 -29.36 5.59
CA LEU A 266 -4.58 -29.91 4.28
C LEU A 266 -5.30 -28.89 3.38
N GLU A 267 -6.06 -27.98 3.97
CA GLU A 267 -7.02 -27.15 3.24
C GLU A 267 -6.51 -25.73 2.93
N THR A 268 -5.60 -25.14 3.72
CA THR A 268 -5.16 -23.75 3.47
C THR A 268 -3.67 -23.51 3.56
N ARG A 269 -3.11 -23.38 2.36
CA ARG A 269 -1.69 -23.29 1.97
C ARG A 269 -0.93 -21.98 1.98
N THR A 270 -1.52 -20.77 2.05
CA THR A 270 -0.74 -19.62 1.51
C THR A 270 -1.03 -18.22 2.05
N PHE A 271 -2.27 -17.85 2.39
CA PHE A 271 -2.60 -16.53 2.93
C PHE A 271 -3.57 -16.57 4.12
N LYS A 272 -3.51 -15.54 4.97
CA LYS A 272 -4.28 -15.42 6.22
C LYS A 272 -5.81 -15.37 6.02
N ASN A 273 -6.26 -15.19 4.78
CA ASN A 273 -7.66 -14.98 4.39
C ASN A 273 -8.24 -16.10 3.49
N ASP A 274 -7.57 -17.25 3.41
CA ASP A 274 -8.02 -18.38 2.56
C ASP A 274 -9.14 -19.22 3.19
N VAL A 275 -9.59 -18.87 4.40
CA VAL A 275 -10.75 -19.49 5.09
C VAL A 275 -11.67 -18.41 5.61
N LYS A 276 -12.96 -18.51 5.30
CA LYS A 276 -14.02 -17.64 5.83
C LYS A 276 -15.12 -18.49 6.44
N GLN A 277 -15.52 -18.20 7.68
CA GLN A 277 -16.67 -18.89 8.29
C GLN A 277 -17.98 -18.37 7.66
N ALA A 278 -18.83 -19.30 7.23
CA ALA A 278 -20.15 -19.07 6.69
C ALA A 278 -21.22 -19.77 7.55
N GLY A 279 -22.34 -19.09 7.81
CA GLY A 279 -23.46 -19.64 8.58
C GLY A 279 -23.46 -19.32 10.09
N SER A 280 -24.51 -19.75 10.79
CA SER A 280 -24.69 -19.58 12.24
C SER A 280 -24.18 -20.80 13.04
N ASP A 281 -23.94 -20.62 14.35
CA ASP A 281 -23.25 -21.57 15.24
C ASP A 281 -23.71 -23.05 15.19
N ALA A 282 -24.91 -23.34 14.66
CA ALA A 282 -25.46 -24.70 14.59
C ALA A 282 -25.25 -25.43 13.23
N TYR A 283 -24.88 -24.72 12.16
CA TYR A 283 -24.64 -25.28 10.82
C TYR A 283 -23.46 -24.59 10.13
N ALA A 284 -22.46 -24.16 10.92
CA ALA A 284 -21.35 -23.41 10.38
C ALA A 284 -20.55 -24.28 9.39
N GLN A 285 -20.30 -23.71 8.21
CA GLN A 285 -19.39 -24.23 7.21
C GLN A 285 -18.27 -23.21 7.01
N TYR A 286 -17.11 -23.66 6.57
CA TYR A 286 -16.05 -22.80 6.10
C TYR A 286 -16.10 -22.73 4.58
N GLU A 287 -16.17 -21.51 4.07
CA GLU A 287 -15.77 -21.23 2.70
C GLU A 287 -14.24 -21.26 2.66
N VAL A 288 -13.70 -22.26 1.97
CA VAL A 288 -12.26 -22.53 1.88
C VAL A 288 -11.82 -22.25 0.45
N TYR A 289 -10.82 -21.39 0.32
CA TYR A 289 -10.13 -21.09 -0.93
C TYR A 289 -8.87 -21.94 -0.98
N ARG A 290 -8.79 -22.84 -1.96
CA ARG A 290 -7.65 -23.76 -2.07
C ARG A 290 -7.24 -23.96 -3.52
N LYS A 291 -6.01 -24.44 -3.70
CA LYS A 291 -5.46 -24.76 -5.02
C LYS A 291 -6.21 -25.95 -5.61
N THR A 292 -6.58 -25.86 -6.88
CA THR A 292 -7.26 -26.93 -7.59
C THR A 292 -6.28 -28.08 -7.86
N ILE A 293 -6.73 -29.30 -7.59
CA ILE A 293 -5.92 -30.52 -7.73
C ILE A 293 -6.70 -31.63 -8.44
N VAL A 294 -5.96 -32.56 -9.07
CA VAL A 294 -6.54 -33.76 -9.66
C VAL A 294 -7.11 -34.66 -8.55
N ARG A 295 -8.35 -35.11 -8.74
CA ARG A 295 -9.06 -36.01 -7.82
C ARG A 295 -9.61 -37.22 -8.55
N ASP A 296 -9.81 -38.32 -7.82
CA ASP A 296 -10.44 -39.53 -8.35
C ASP A 296 -11.98 -39.44 -8.34
N GLU A 297 -12.66 -40.51 -8.77
CA GLU A 297 -14.13 -40.58 -8.81
C GLU A 297 -14.79 -40.45 -7.42
N ASN A 298 -14.04 -40.67 -6.34
CA ASN A 298 -14.51 -40.53 -4.96
C ASN A 298 -14.20 -39.15 -4.36
N GLY A 299 -13.47 -38.30 -5.09
CA GLY A 299 -13.04 -36.97 -4.65
C GLY A 299 -11.70 -36.95 -3.91
N ASP A 300 -10.99 -38.07 -3.84
CA ASP A 300 -9.70 -38.17 -3.15
C ASP A 300 -8.54 -37.60 -4.00
N PRO A 301 -7.56 -36.89 -3.41
CA PRO A 301 -6.41 -36.35 -4.13
C PRO A 301 -5.57 -37.41 -4.86
N ILE A 302 -5.39 -37.27 -6.17
CA ILE A 302 -4.46 -38.11 -6.95
C ILE A 302 -3.06 -37.53 -6.85
N LYS A 303 -2.11 -38.36 -6.39
CA LYS A 303 -0.69 -38.01 -6.28
C LYS A 303 0.10 -38.54 -7.48
N ASP A 304 1.19 -37.85 -7.83
CA ASP A 304 2.15 -38.31 -8.83
C ASP A 304 3.01 -39.48 -8.32
N GLU A 305 3.90 -39.99 -9.18
CA GLU A 305 4.82 -41.10 -8.87
C GLU A 305 5.74 -40.83 -7.66
N ASN A 306 5.91 -39.55 -7.27
CA ASN A 306 6.72 -39.11 -6.13
C ASN A 306 5.87 -38.80 -4.88
N GLY A 307 4.56 -39.05 -4.93
CA GLY A 307 3.64 -38.78 -3.83
C GLY A 307 3.23 -37.31 -3.69
N LYS A 308 3.48 -36.46 -4.71
CA LYS A 308 3.12 -35.03 -4.71
C LYS A 308 1.74 -34.81 -5.34
N LEU A 309 1.00 -33.83 -4.83
CA LEU A 309 -0.27 -33.42 -5.42
C LEU A 309 -0.08 -32.89 -6.85
N GLN A 310 -1.00 -33.27 -7.73
CA GLN A 310 -1.07 -32.76 -9.09
C GLN A 310 -2.02 -31.58 -9.15
N TYR A 311 -1.51 -30.39 -9.46
CA TYR A 311 -2.30 -29.17 -9.56
C TYR A 311 -2.85 -29.01 -10.97
N ILE A 312 -4.08 -28.52 -11.06
CA ILE A 312 -4.75 -28.24 -12.33
C ILE A 312 -5.13 -26.77 -12.39
N ASP A 313 -5.13 -26.25 -13.61
CA ASP A 313 -5.55 -24.90 -13.94
C ASP A 313 -6.58 -25.01 -15.06
N GLU A 314 -7.85 -24.84 -14.70
CA GLU A 314 -9.01 -25.07 -15.57
C GLU A 314 -9.64 -23.77 -16.08
N ASP A 315 -9.24 -22.61 -15.54
CA ASP A 315 -9.81 -21.31 -15.93
C ASP A 315 -9.18 -20.75 -17.22
N GLY A 316 -8.04 -21.31 -17.64
CA GLY A 316 -7.32 -20.92 -18.85
C GLY A 316 -6.58 -19.59 -18.74
N VAL A 317 -6.40 -19.06 -17.52
CA VAL A 317 -5.80 -17.76 -17.23
C VAL A 317 -4.42 -17.96 -16.59
N ASP A 318 -3.36 -17.60 -17.32
CA ASP A 318 -2.01 -17.55 -16.75
C ASP A 318 -1.84 -16.26 -15.93
N GLY A 319 -2.30 -16.29 -14.67
CA GLY A 319 -2.24 -15.14 -13.76
C GLY A 319 -0.84 -14.58 -13.57
N LYS A 320 0.17 -15.45 -13.48
CA LYS A 320 1.57 -15.02 -13.36
C LYS A 320 2.04 -14.28 -14.61
N ALA A 321 1.77 -14.81 -15.80
CA ALA A 321 2.14 -14.15 -17.04
C ALA A 321 1.43 -12.79 -17.18
N LEU A 322 0.15 -12.72 -16.81
CA LEU A 322 -0.61 -11.47 -16.82
C LEU A 322 -0.02 -10.43 -15.86
N ILE A 323 0.30 -10.80 -14.61
CA ILE A 323 0.92 -9.88 -13.64
C ILE A 323 2.26 -9.36 -14.18
N LEU A 324 3.09 -10.23 -14.76
CA LEU A 324 4.38 -9.84 -15.33
C LEU A 324 4.22 -8.94 -16.55
N GLN A 325 3.27 -9.24 -17.44
CA GLN A 325 2.96 -8.41 -18.61
C GLN A 325 2.49 -7.01 -18.19
N LYS A 326 1.57 -6.93 -17.21
CA LYS A 326 1.10 -5.67 -16.62
C LYS A 326 2.26 -4.86 -16.04
N LEU A 327 3.14 -5.51 -15.27
CA LEU A 327 4.31 -4.87 -14.68
C LEU A 327 5.28 -4.35 -15.76
N ASP A 328 5.51 -5.11 -16.83
CA ASP A 328 6.38 -4.68 -17.93
C ASP A 328 5.80 -3.47 -18.68
N MET A 329 4.49 -3.43 -18.87
CA MET A 329 3.81 -2.24 -19.41
C MET A 329 3.99 -1.03 -18.50
N ALA A 330 3.82 -1.20 -17.19
CA ALA A 330 4.03 -0.13 -16.21
C ALA A 330 5.48 0.36 -16.17
N ARG A 331 6.46 -0.55 -16.21
CA ARG A 331 7.90 -0.23 -16.33
C ARG A 331 8.17 0.64 -17.56
N ASN A 332 7.70 0.18 -18.71
CA ASN A 332 7.92 0.88 -19.97
C ASN A 332 7.30 2.27 -19.93
N TRP A 333 6.04 2.38 -19.50
CA TRP A 333 5.34 3.66 -19.40
C TRP A 333 6.02 4.63 -18.43
N MET A 334 6.41 4.19 -17.23
CA MET A 334 7.13 5.04 -16.26
C MET A 334 8.43 5.58 -16.86
N LYS A 335 9.17 4.73 -17.58
CA LYS A 335 10.42 5.10 -18.23
C LYS A 335 10.22 6.04 -19.41
N THR A 336 9.28 5.77 -20.30
CA THR A 336 9.06 6.58 -21.51
C THR A 336 8.35 7.90 -21.22
N SER A 337 7.41 7.91 -20.29
CA SER A 337 6.58 9.08 -20.00
C SER A 337 7.23 10.05 -19.01
N PHE A 338 8.04 9.53 -18.08
CA PHE A 338 8.62 10.31 -16.98
C PHE A 338 10.14 10.15 -16.82
N GLY A 339 10.80 9.30 -17.63
CA GLY A 339 12.22 9.02 -17.43
C GLY A 339 12.51 8.31 -16.10
N LEU A 340 11.52 7.66 -15.50
CA LEU A 340 11.62 7.03 -14.19
C LEU A 340 11.73 5.52 -14.33
N ASP A 341 12.86 4.97 -13.91
CA ASP A 341 13.09 3.53 -13.88
C ASP A 341 12.42 2.91 -12.64
N LEU A 342 11.38 2.10 -12.86
CA LEU A 342 10.58 1.50 -11.79
C LEU A 342 11.36 0.48 -10.96
N ASP A 343 12.31 -0.24 -11.55
CA ASP A 343 13.12 -1.22 -10.83
C ASP A 343 14.17 -0.50 -9.96
N GLN A 344 14.74 0.61 -10.47
CA GLN A 344 15.60 1.48 -9.66
C GLN A 344 14.84 2.12 -8.51
N LEU A 345 13.61 2.59 -8.75
CA LEU A 345 12.72 3.11 -7.71
C LEU A 345 12.46 2.08 -6.61
N ARG A 346 12.06 0.86 -7.01
CA ARG A 346 11.88 -0.26 -6.07
C ARG A 346 13.16 -0.50 -5.28
N LYS A 347 14.33 -0.60 -5.94
CA LYS A 347 15.61 -0.85 -5.27
C LYS A 347 15.91 0.21 -4.21
N GLU A 348 15.71 1.49 -4.50
CA GLU A 348 15.94 2.57 -3.54
C GLU A 348 14.99 2.51 -2.34
N VAL A 349 13.72 2.17 -2.54
CA VAL A 349 12.78 1.94 -1.42
C VAL A 349 13.28 0.80 -0.55
N GLN A 350 13.59 -0.34 -1.16
CA GLN A 350 14.00 -1.54 -0.43
C GLN A 350 15.31 -1.32 0.35
N THR A 351 16.32 -0.65 -0.23
CA THR A 351 17.59 -0.35 0.46
C THR A 351 17.44 0.63 1.63
N ARG A 352 16.40 1.47 1.62
CA ARG A 352 16.08 2.35 2.74
C ARG A 352 15.28 1.64 3.85
N GLN A 353 14.51 0.62 3.51
CA GLN A 353 13.72 -0.15 4.48
C GLN A 353 14.51 -1.29 5.13
N TYR A 354 15.42 -1.93 4.38
CA TYR A 354 16.09 -3.14 4.81
C TYR A 354 17.61 -2.99 4.88
N LEU A 355 18.21 -3.69 5.84
CA LEU A 355 19.64 -3.66 6.09
C LEU A 355 20.38 -4.38 4.96
N THR A 356 21.49 -3.79 4.50
CA THR A 356 22.41 -4.40 3.54
C THR A 356 23.76 -4.66 4.18
N ASP A 357 24.44 -5.74 3.79
CA ASP A 357 25.80 -6.05 4.21
C ASP A 357 26.85 -5.21 3.44
N GLU A 358 28.14 -5.45 3.71
CA GLU A 358 29.26 -4.74 3.06
C GLU A 358 29.33 -4.97 1.54
N LYS A 359 28.69 -6.02 1.03
CA LYS A 359 28.62 -6.34 -0.41
C LYS A 359 27.39 -5.70 -1.06
N GLY A 360 26.52 -5.07 -0.28
CA GLY A 360 25.26 -4.48 -0.76
C GLY A 360 24.12 -5.48 -0.87
N GLU A 361 24.27 -6.69 -0.32
CA GLU A 361 23.23 -7.72 -0.31
C GLU A 361 22.31 -7.55 0.90
N PHE A 362 21.02 -7.83 0.74
CA PHE A 362 20.06 -7.69 1.83
C PHE A 362 20.26 -8.76 2.91
N VAL A 363 20.28 -8.33 4.17
CA VAL A 363 20.45 -9.21 5.32
C VAL A 363 19.11 -9.86 5.67
N LEU A 364 19.13 -11.18 5.83
CA LEU A 364 18.01 -11.99 6.27
C LEU A 364 18.23 -12.53 7.69
N ARG A 365 17.18 -12.50 8.51
CA ARG A 365 17.11 -13.14 9.83
C ARG A 365 15.80 -13.92 9.90
N ASP A 366 15.88 -15.22 10.19
CA ASP A 366 14.72 -16.13 10.21
C ASP A 366 13.88 -16.11 8.92
N GLY A 367 14.57 -16.00 7.77
CA GLY A 367 13.93 -15.96 6.45
C GLY A 367 13.20 -14.65 6.13
N LYS A 368 13.41 -13.58 6.91
CA LYS A 368 12.83 -12.25 6.68
C LYS A 368 13.91 -11.19 6.56
N PHE A 369 13.63 -10.15 5.76
CA PHE A 369 14.52 -9.01 5.66
C PHE A 369 14.63 -8.25 6.98
N VAL A 370 15.85 -7.89 7.35
CA VAL A 370 16.13 -7.17 8.59
C VAL A 370 15.76 -5.69 8.43
N ASN A 371 14.92 -5.18 9.32
CA ASN A 371 14.42 -3.81 9.32
C ASN A 371 15.53 -2.80 9.64
N ARG A 372 15.92 -1.98 8.66
CA ARG A 372 16.99 -0.99 8.80
C ARG A 372 16.65 0.13 9.80
N LEU A 373 15.37 0.48 9.96
CA LEU A 373 14.95 1.64 10.75
C LEU A 373 15.33 1.48 12.22
N VAL A 374 15.34 0.25 12.73
CA VAL A 374 15.47 -0.06 14.16
C VAL A 374 16.75 -0.84 14.49
N GLU A 375 17.55 -1.19 13.49
CA GLU A 375 18.87 -1.78 13.75
C GLU A 375 19.88 -0.68 14.16
N PRO A 376 20.83 -1.01 15.04
CA PRO A 376 21.90 -0.10 15.41
C PRO A 376 22.73 0.40 14.21
N LEU A 377 23.01 1.71 14.17
CA LEU A 377 23.83 2.31 13.11
C LEU A 377 25.30 1.88 13.19
N HIS A 378 25.80 1.59 14.39
CA HIS A 378 27.19 1.26 14.67
C HIS A 378 27.28 0.10 15.64
N ILE A 379 28.31 -0.75 15.49
CA ILE A 379 28.59 -1.84 16.43
C ILE A 379 28.79 -1.25 17.83
N GLY A 380 27.98 -1.69 18.80
CA GLY A 380 28.04 -1.21 20.18
C GLY A 380 27.27 0.08 20.47
N SER A 381 26.59 0.67 19.48
CA SER A 381 25.65 1.78 19.69
C SER A 381 24.22 1.26 19.91
N SER A 382 23.42 2.03 20.64
CA SER A 382 21.95 1.85 20.69
C SER A 382 21.21 2.80 19.74
N GLU A 383 21.92 3.71 19.07
CA GLU A 383 21.33 4.68 18.15
C GLU A 383 20.90 3.99 16.86
N THR A 384 19.63 4.14 16.52
CA THR A 384 19.02 3.57 15.32
C THR A 384 18.91 4.61 14.20
N LEU A 385 18.64 4.14 12.98
CA LEU A 385 18.33 5.05 11.88
C LEU A 385 17.09 5.91 12.20
N MET A 386 16.07 5.34 12.86
CA MET A 386 14.87 6.09 13.22
C MET A 386 15.17 7.22 14.20
N ASP A 387 16.08 7.02 15.17
CA ASP A 387 16.51 8.08 16.09
C ASP A 387 17.19 9.22 15.33
N SER A 388 18.07 8.89 14.38
CA SER A 388 18.74 9.87 13.51
C SER A 388 17.74 10.66 12.66
N LEU A 389 16.70 10.00 12.14
CA LEU A 389 15.64 10.65 11.39
C LEU A 389 14.83 11.61 12.28
N LEU A 390 14.44 11.20 13.48
CA LEU A 390 13.72 12.04 14.44
C LEU A 390 14.56 13.24 14.90
N TYR A 391 15.87 13.07 15.05
CA TYR A 391 16.79 14.14 15.38
C TYR A 391 16.78 15.28 14.34
N GLN A 392 16.45 14.99 13.07
CA GLN A 392 16.28 16.04 12.05
C GLN A 392 15.16 17.03 12.37
N VAL A 393 14.14 16.60 13.14
CA VAL A 393 13.11 17.47 13.68
C VAL A 393 13.59 18.11 14.97
N ASP A 394 14.12 17.29 15.89
CA ASP A 394 14.43 17.76 17.24
C ASP A 394 15.57 18.79 17.28
N LYS A 395 16.48 18.83 16.29
CA LYS A 395 17.50 19.88 16.17
C LYS A 395 16.93 21.30 16.06
N PHE A 396 15.69 21.46 15.57
CA PHE A 396 15.04 22.77 15.51
C PHE A 396 14.67 23.33 16.89
N LYS A 397 14.70 22.52 17.96
CA LYS A 397 14.53 23.01 19.35
C LYS A 397 15.61 24.03 19.73
N GLU A 398 16.80 23.94 19.14
CA GLU A 398 17.88 24.90 19.38
C GLU A 398 17.51 26.32 18.91
N LEU A 399 16.66 26.41 17.88
CA LEU A 399 16.16 27.68 17.32
C LEU A 399 14.93 28.22 18.06
N GLN A 400 14.40 27.47 19.04
CA GLN A 400 13.22 27.84 19.79
C GLN A 400 13.51 28.92 20.86
N ASN A 401 14.79 29.09 21.22
CA ASN A 401 15.25 30.03 22.24
C ASN A 401 15.34 31.48 21.75
#